data_AF-A0A5Q2N1S6-F1
#
_entry.id   AF-A0A5Q2N1S6-F1
#
_cell.length_a   1.000
_cell.length_b   1.000
_cell.length_c   1.000
_cell.angle_alpha   90.00
_cell.angle_beta   90.00
_cell.angle_gamma   90.00
#
_symmetry.space_group_name_H-M   'P 1'
#
loop_
_entity.id
_entity.type
_entity.pdbx_description
1 polymer ?
#
loop_
_entity_poly.entity_id
_entity_poly.type
_entity_poly.pdbx_seq_one_letter_code
_entity_poly.pdbx_strand_id
1 'polypeptide(L)'
;MIKEYDIAFSFAGEDRDFVRPIAIELTRHGVKVFYDELEQVNLWGKNLYQHLSQIYSFKADYCAIFISKFYVEKSWAKHELRSAQERAFAQDAEYILPIRLDNTKVPGISETTGYIDARKFSTKGLIDMFLKKLNYPSTAHKKAKKEKNNSDPELLFLQIRSIINSLDPIDLFPEAPSDEYDPEIRDIITILPEIKSISELTIKIHSIFVKWFDKKIVGSISDYEKVAYEIWCLTHEKMESVY
;
A
#
# COMPACT_ATOMS: atom_id res chain seq x y z
N MET A 1 23.32 -2.85 12.15
CA MET A 1 21.98 -2.43 12.63
C MET A 1 20.97 -3.13 11.72
N ILE A 2 19.97 -3.82 12.28
CA ILE A 2 18.95 -4.50 11.45
C ILE A 2 17.95 -3.43 11.03
N LYS A 3 17.77 -3.23 9.72
CA LYS A 3 16.75 -2.32 9.19
C LYS A 3 15.39 -3.01 9.18
N GLU A 4 14.37 -2.28 9.62
CA GLU A 4 13.00 -2.78 9.74
C GLU A 4 12.28 -2.75 8.39
N TYR A 5 12.65 -1.79 7.54
CA TYR A 5 12.03 -1.54 6.24
C TYR A 5 13.08 -1.49 5.13
N ASP A 6 12.69 -1.90 3.93
CA ASP A 6 13.53 -1.74 2.73
C ASP A 6 13.38 -0.33 2.17
N ILE A 7 12.17 0.25 2.31
CA ILE A 7 11.89 1.61 1.85
C ILE A 7 10.85 2.31 2.73
N ALA A 8 11.05 3.59 2.99
CA ALA A 8 10.08 4.46 3.65
C ALA A 8 9.49 5.46 2.67
N PHE A 9 8.16 5.65 2.71
CA PHE A 9 7.46 6.60 1.86
C PHE A 9 7.18 7.91 2.60
N SER A 10 7.63 9.02 2.04
CA SER A 10 7.42 10.38 2.55
C SER A 10 6.61 11.18 1.54
N PHE A 11 5.40 11.58 1.92
CA PHE A 11 4.46 12.27 1.03
C PHE A 11 3.53 13.18 1.84
N ALA A 12 2.77 14.06 1.18
CA ALA A 12 1.72 14.84 1.83
C ALA A 12 0.43 14.04 1.85
N GLY A 13 -0.44 14.25 2.85
CA GLY A 13 -1.71 13.52 2.95
C GLY A 13 -2.59 13.65 1.69
N GLU A 14 -2.48 14.76 0.96
CA GLU A 14 -3.16 15.04 -0.30
C GLU A 14 -2.69 14.17 -1.47
N ASP A 15 -1.45 13.68 -1.42
CA ASP A 15 -0.88 12.84 -2.48
C ASP A 15 -1.14 11.34 -2.25
N ARG A 16 -1.89 11.01 -1.20
CA ARG A 16 -2.10 9.65 -0.71
C ARG A 16 -2.71 8.71 -1.75
N ASP A 17 -3.72 9.16 -2.49
CA ASP A 17 -4.37 8.33 -3.51
C ASP A 17 -3.41 7.94 -4.64
N PHE A 18 -2.38 8.74 -4.89
CA PHE A 18 -1.31 8.40 -5.83
C PHE A 18 -0.32 7.39 -5.23
N VAL A 19 0.05 7.57 -3.96
CA VAL A 19 1.11 6.79 -3.29
C VAL A 19 0.63 5.41 -2.84
N ARG A 20 -0.62 5.30 -2.35
CA ARG A 20 -1.23 4.07 -1.84
C ARG A 20 -1.09 2.86 -2.78
N PRO A 21 -1.50 2.91 -4.07
CA PRO A 21 -1.40 1.74 -4.94
C PRO A 21 0.04 1.27 -5.17
N ILE A 22 1.01 2.20 -5.15
CA ILE A 22 2.44 1.88 -5.28
C ILE A 22 2.91 1.13 -4.02
N ALA A 23 2.58 1.65 -2.83
CA ALA A 23 2.96 1.03 -1.56
C ALA A 23 2.39 -0.40 -1.44
N ILE A 24 1.10 -0.57 -1.75
CA ILE A 24 0.42 -1.87 -1.71
C ILE A 24 1.10 -2.86 -2.67
N GLU A 25 1.33 -2.48 -3.92
CA GLU A 25 1.89 -3.41 -4.90
C GLU A 25 3.34 -3.79 -4.55
N LEU A 26 4.15 -2.87 -4.03
CA LEU A 26 5.49 -3.21 -3.53
C LEU A 26 5.43 -4.20 -2.37
N THR A 27 4.50 -4.02 -1.43
CA THR A 27 4.27 -4.99 -0.35
C THR A 27 3.83 -6.36 -0.89
N ARG A 28 3.01 -6.42 -1.95
CA ARG A 28 2.65 -7.69 -2.62
C ARG A 28 3.86 -8.39 -3.23
N HIS A 29 4.89 -7.64 -3.61
CA HIS A 29 6.18 -8.18 -4.06
C HIS A 29 7.12 -8.57 -2.90
N GLY A 30 6.69 -8.44 -1.65
CA GLY A 30 7.47 -8.78 -0.45
C GLY A 30 8.43 -7.68 0.00
N VAL A 31 8.29 -6.47 -0.52
CA VAL A 31 9.05 -5.30 -0.05
C VAL A 31 8.49 -4.85 1.30
N LYS A 32 9.35 -4.63 2.29
CA LYS A 32 8.97 -4.03 3.57
C LYS A 32 8.87 -2.52 3.42
N VAL A 33 7.68 -2.04 3.11
CA VAL A 33 7.40 -0.61 2.92
C VAL A 33 6.92 0.01 4.23
N PHE A 34 7.58 1.07 4.70
CA PHE A 34 6.99 1.94 5.72
C PHE A 34 6.01 2.91 5.05
N TYR A 35 4.73 2.74 5.36
CA TYR A 35 3.61 3.56 4.89
C TYR A 35 2.67 3.82 6.08
N ASP A 36 2.32 5.09 6.31
CA ASP A 36 1.64 5.52 7.53
C ASP A 36 0.27 4.87 7.76
N GLU A 37 -0.50 4.58 6.70
CA GLU A 37 -1.77 3.83 6.81
C GLU A 37 -1.57 2.39 7.27
N LEU A 38 -0.45 1.73 6.92
CA LEU A 38 -0.15 0.36 7.36
C LEU A 38 0.33 0.31 8.81
N GLU A 39 0.75 1.46 9.36
CA GLU A 39 1.36 1.57 10.68
C GLU A 39 0.46 2.29 11.69
N GLN A 40 -0.82 2.53 11.36
CA GLN A 40 -1.73 3.31 12.21
C GLN A 40 -1.80 2.81 13.65
N VAL A 41 -1.87 1.49 13.86
CA VAL A 41 -1.88 0.88 15.19
C VAL A 41 -0.57 1.16 15.94
N ASN A 42 0.56 1.07 15.24
CA ASN A 42 1.88 1.34 15.81
C ASN A 42 2.14 2.83 16.04
N LEU A 43 1.49 3.71 15.28
CA LEU A 43 1.64 5.17 15.36
C LEU A 43 0.66 5.80 16.35
N TRP A 44 -0.38 5.09 16.78
CA TRP A 44 -1.39 5.59 17.71
C TRP A 44 -0.74 6.09 19.01
N GLY A 45 -0.89 7.38 19.31
CA GLY A 45 -0.41 8.01 20.54
C GLY A 45 1.08 8.36 20.51
N LYS A 46 1.82 8.01 19.45
CA LYS A 46 3.20 8.44 19.26
C LYS A 46 3.24 9.83 18.65
N ASN A 47 4.28 10.59 18.99
CA ASN A 47 4.60 11.81 18.26
C ASN A 47 5.05 11.43 16.84
N LEU A 48 4.15 11.58 15.87
CA LEU A 48 4.37 11.22 14.47
C LEU A 48 5.68 11.82 13.93
N TYR A 49 5.98 13.08 14.26
CA TYR A 49 7.16 13.77 13.73
C TYR A 49 8.48 13.19 14.25
N GLN A 50 8.54 12.87 15.55
CA GLN A 50 9.72 12.22 16.14
C GLN A 50 9.91 10.80 15.60
N HIS A 51 8.81 10.06 15.42
CA HIS A 51 8.86 8.69 14.91
C HIS A 51 9.25 8.63 13.43
N LEU A 52 8.67 9.51 12.61
CA LEU A 52 9.03 9.68 11.20
C LEU A 52 10.51 10.08 11.05
N SER A 53 10.99 11.03 11.87
CA SER A 53 12.41 11.42 11.88
C SER A 53 13.35 10.25 12.18
N GLN A 54 12.99 9.37 13.11
CA GLN A 54 13.77 8.16 13.42
C GLN A 54 13.77 7.15 12.28
N ILE A 55 12.62 6.96 11.61
CA ILE A 55 12.51 6.04 10.48
C ILE A 55 13.36 6.52 9.30
N TYR A 56 13.28 7.81 8.97
CA TYR A 56 14.07 8.46 7.93
C TYR A 56 15.56 8.55 8.23
N SER A 57 15.98 8.28 9.48
CA SER A 57 17.40 8.36 9.85
C SER A 57 18.07 6.98 9.92
N PHE A 58 17.39 5.92 10.38
CA PHE A 58 18.08 4.64 10.67
C PHE A 58 17.30 3.35 10.40
N LYS A 59 15.99 3.38 10.11
CA LYS A 59 15.18 2.15 10.04
C LYS A 59 14.86 1.62 8.65
N ALA A 60 15.13 2.41 7.60
CA ALA A 60 14.88 2.02 6.21
C ALA A 60 16.17 1.99 5.36
N ASP A 61 16.20 1.16 4.30
CA ASP A 61 17.30 1.16 3.33
C ASP A 61 17.26 2.33 2.36
N TYR A 62 16.06 2.75 1.97
CA TYR A 62 15.84 3.96 1.19
C TYR A 62 14.69 4.79 1.78
N CYS A 63 14.68 6.08 1.48
CA CYS A 63 13.52 6.93 1.69
C CYS A 63 13.09 7.56 0.36
N ALA A 64 11.89 7.20 -0.10
CA ALA A 64 11.27 7.77 -1.27
C ALA A 64 10.45 8.99 -0.89
N ILE A 65 10.77 10.12 -1.50
CA ILE A 65 10.13 11.40 -1.23
C ILE A 65 9.27 11.78 -2.42
N PHE A 66 7.96 11.78 -2.22
CA PHE A 66 6.99 12.22 -3.21
C PHE A 66 6.81 13.73 -3.08
N ILE A 67 7.43 14.44 -4.03
CA ILE A 67 7.53 15.89 -4.06
C ILE A 67 6.32 16.44 -4.80
N SER A 68 5.52 17.21 -4.07
CA SER A 68 4.42 18.03 -4.58
C SER A 68 4.46 19.41 -3.91
N LYS A 69 3.62 20.34 -4.39
CA LYS A 69 3.36 21.61 -3.69
C LYS A 69 2.88 21.37 -2.26
N PHE A 70 2.02 20.37 -2.04
CA PHE A 70 1.46 20.05 -0.73
C PHE A 70 2.54 19.54 0.21
N TYR A 71 3.47 18.73 -0.31
CA TYR A 71 4.61 18.25 0.45
C TYR A 71 5.47 19.40 0.96
N VAL A 72 5.78 20.38 0.10
CA VAL A 72 6.60 21.52 0.50
C VAL A 72 5.87 22.43 1.49
N GLU A 73 4.57 22.66 1.31
CA GLU A 73 3.79 23.56 2.16
C GLU A 73 3.48 22.97 3.54
N LYS A 74 3.21 21.67 3.64
CA LYS A 74 2.68 21.05 4.88
C LYS A 74 3.65 20.11 5.59
N SER A 75 4.41 19.33 4.83
CA SER A 75 5.34 18.34 5.38
C SER A 75 6.75 18.91 5.54
N TRP A 76 7.21 19.73 4.59
CA TRP A 76 8.56 20.32 4.58
C TRP A 76 8.68 21.62 5.38
N ALA A 77 7.66 22.48 5.36
CA ALA A 77 7.71 23.80 6.01
C ALA A 77 7.76 23.77 7.56
N LYS A 78 7.60 22.59 8.18
CA LYS A 78 7.68 22.44 9.64
C LYS A 78 9.16 22.43 10.08
N HIS A 79 9.62 23.63 10.40
CA HIS A 79 11.02 24.04 10.64
C HIS A 79 11.90 23.13 11.53
N GLU A 80 11.35 22.30 12.42
CA GLU A 80 12.17 21.48 13.34
C GLU A 80 12.87 20.29 12.64
N LEU A 81 12.33 19.75 11.54
CA LEU A 81 12.94 18.62 10.81
C LEU A 81 13.94 19.05 9.73
N ARG A 82 13.87 20.31 9.28
CA ARG A 82 14.58 20.82 8.10
C ARG A 82 16.10 20.65 8.18
N SER A 83 16.73 21.04 9.28
CA SER A 83 18.19 20.96 9.43
C SER A 83 18.73 19.54 9.65
N ALA A 84 17.89 18.59 10.10
CA ALA A 84 18.26 17.18 10.22
C ALA A 84 18.13 16.48 8.87
N GLN A 85 17.03 16.76 8.16
CA GLN A 85 16.78 16.30 6.81
C GLN A 85 17.82 16.83 5.82
N GLU A 86 18.12 18.13 5.80
CA GLU A 86 19.17 18.73 4.95
C GLU A 86 20.56 18.09 5.18
N ARG A 87 20.89 17.71 6.43
CA ARG A 87 22.14 17.00 6.74
C ARG A 87 22.13 15.54 6.27
N ALA A 88 21.01 14.84 6.42
CA ALA A 88 20.86 13.47 5.91
C ALA A 88 20.94 13.44 4.38
N PHE A 89 20.29 14.40 3.70
CA PHE A 89 20.37 14.57 2.24
C PHE A 89 21.79 14.89 1.75
N ALA A 90 22.53 15.69 2.52
CA ALA A 90 23.89 16.08 2.16
C ALA A 90 24.95 14.98 2.41
N GLN A 91 24.69 14.06 3.35
CA GLN A 91 25.66 13.03 3.74
C GLN A 91 25.51 11.72 2.94
N ASP A 92 24.31 11.40 2.42
CA ASP A 92 24.09 10.15 1.69
C ASP A 92 23.08 10.33 0.54
N ALA A 93 23.57 10.85 -0.60
CA ALA A 93 22.73 11.18 -1.75
C ALA A 93 22.04 9.96 -2.38
N GLU A 94 22.51 8.73 -2.11
CA GLU A 94 21.93 7.51 -2.67
C GLU A 94 20.78 6.94 -1.80
N TYR A 95 20.70 7.33 -0.52
CA TYR A 95 19.64 6.93 0.41
C TYR A 95 18.26 7.47 -0.01
N ILE A 96 18.25 8.64 -0.66
CA ILE A 96 17.04 9.39 -0.95
C ILE A 96 16.65 9.21 -2.40
N LEU A 97 15.37 8.88 -2.62
CA LEU A 97 14.79 8.67 -3.95
C LEU A 97 13.74 9.76 -4.20
N PRO A 98 14.11 10.89 -4.85
CA PRO A 98 13.17 11.96 -5.14
C PRO A 98 12.22 11.57 -6.28
N ILE A 99 10.93 11.75 -6.05
CA ILE A 99 9.85 11.43 -7.00
C ILE A 99 8.98 12.67 -7.15
N ARG A 100 9.03 13.32 -8.31
CA ARG A 100 8.25 14.53 -8.57
C ARG A 100 6.85 14.18 -9.05
N LEU A 101 5.84 14.64 -8.31
CA LEU A 101 4.44 14.60 -8.70
C LEU A 101 4.04 15.86 -9.49
N ASP A 102 4.77 16.96 -9.28
CA ASP A 102 4.61 18.21 -10.03
C ASP A 102 5.96 18.92 -10.28
N ASN A 103 5.94 20.19 -10.68
CA ASN A 103 7.15 20.98 -10.94
C ASN A 103 7.74 21.65 -9.67
N THR A 104 7.27 21.29 -8.48
CA THR A 104 7.70 21.90 -7.23
C THR A 104 9.17 21.56 -6.96
N LYS A 105 9.93 22.58 -6.55
CA LYS A 105 11.31 22.43 -6.10
C LYS A 105 11.33 22.28 -4.58
N VAL A 106 12.12 21.34 -4.08
CA VAL A 106 12.36 21.17 -2.64
C VAL A 106 13.66 21.89 -2.28
N PRO A 107 13.63 22.88 -1.37
CA PRO A 107 14.84 23.48 -0.84
C PRO A 107 15.75 22.40 -0.21
N GLY A 108 17.06 22.39 -0.48
CA GLY A 108 17.99 21.44 0.13
C GLY A 108 18.21 20.11 -0.61
N ILE A 109 17.41 19.81 -1.64
CA ILE A 109 17.76 18.76 -2.62
C ILE A 109 18.44 19.46 -3.81
N SER A 110 19.70 19.08 -4.11
CA SER A 110 20.45 19.65 -5.22
C SER A 110 19.73 19.41 -6.55
N GLU A 111 19.79 20.39 -7.47
CA GLU A 111 19.29 20.20 -8.84
C GLU A 111 20.05 19.11 -9.61
N THR A 112 21.24 18.73 -9.13
CA THR A 112 22.06 17.64 -9.69
C THR A 112 21.66 16.26 -9.16
N THR A 113 20.80 16.18 -8.15
CA THR A 113 20.31 14.89 -7.63
C THR A 113 19.35 14.27 -8.65
N GLY A 114 19.62 13.03 -9.06
CA GLY A 114 18.76 12.28 -9.95
C GLY A 114 17.36 12.11 -9.35
N TYR A 115 16.32 12.39 -10.13
CA TYR A 115 14.92 12.27 -9.70
C TYR A 115 14.10 11.50 -10.73
N ILE A 116 13.01 10.90 -10.26
CA ILE A 116 11.98 10.33 -11.13
C ILE A 116 10.87 11.36 -11.27
N ASP A 117 10.47 11.67 -12.51
CA ASP A 117 9.29 12.47 -12.79
C ASP A 117 8.09 11.53 -12.95
N ALA A 118 7.27 11.39 -11.91
CA ALA A 118 6.19 10.40 -11.86
C ALA A 118 5.17 10.57 -12.98
N ARG A 119 5.00 11.79 -13.48
CA ARG A 119 4.07 12.12 -14.58
C ARG A 119 4.47 11.50 -15.92
N LYS A 120 5.72 11.04 -16.05
CA LYS A 120 6.25 10.39 -17.26
C LYS A 120 6.07 8.87 -17.25
N PHE A 121 5.56 8.30 -16.17
CA PHE A 121 5.45 6.86 -15.98
C PHE A 121 4.03 6.48 -15.60
N SER A 122 3.61 5.28 -15.99
CA SER A 122 2.42 4.66 -15.41
C SER A 122 2.73 4.15 -14.01
N THR A 123 1.70 3.91 -13.19
CA THR A 123 1.83 3.30 -11.86
C THR A 123 2.65 2.01 -11.91
N LYS A 124 2.37 1.13 -12.87
CA LYS A 124 3.14 -0.11 -13.10
C LYS A 124 4.62 0.17 -13.41
N GLY A 125 4.88 1.16 -14.26
CA GLY A 125 6.25 1.55 -14.60
C GLY A 125 7.03 2.04 -13.37
N LEU A 126 6.38 2.82 -12.49
CA LEU A 126 6.99 3.24 -11.22
C LEU A 126 7.28 2.06 -10.30
N ILE A 127 6.35 1.12 -10.17
CA ILE A 127 6.54 -0.10 -9.38
C ILE A 127 7.74 -0.90 -9.90
N ASP A 128 7.85 -1.13 -11.20
CA ASP A 128 8.98 -1.84 -11.80
C ASP A 128 10.32 -1.11 -11.53
N MET A 129 10.33 0.23 -11.52
CA MET A 129 11.51 1.02 -11.16
C MET A 129 11.90 0.84 -9.70
N PHE A 130 10.93 0.87 -8.78
CA PHE A 130 11.16 0.62 -7.35
C PHE A 130 11.70 -0.79 -7.11
N LEU A 131 11.06 -1.82 -7.66
CA LEU A 131 11.51 -3.20 -7.54
C LEU A 131 12.94 -3.35 -8.04
N LYS A 132 13.27 -2.73 -9.17
CA LYS A 132 14.64 -2.74 -9.71
C LYS A 132 15.63 -2.03 -8.78
N LYS A 133 15.29 -0.86 -8.22
CA LYS A 133 16.17 -0.13 -7.29
C LYS A 133 16.40 -0.90 -5.98
N LEU A 134 15.38 -1.63 -5.52
CA LEU A 134 15.42 -2.45 -4.31
C LEU A 134 15.97 -3.87 -4.54
N ASN A 135 16.35 -4.22 -5.77
CA ASN A 135 16.78 -5.57 -6.17
C ASN A 135 15.73 -6.67 -5.90
N TYR A 136 14.45 -6.33 -6.00
CA TYR A 136 13.34 -7.28 -5.98
C TYR A 136 13.02 -7.80 -7.39
N PRO A 137 12.54 -9.05 -7.52
CA PRO A 137 12.15 -9.60 -8.81
C PRO A 137 10.97 -8.80 -9.38
N SER A 138 11.19 -8.10 -10.49
CA SER A 138 10.14 -7.37 -11.20
C SER A 138 9.16 -8.32 -11.86
N THR A 139 7.96 -7.82 -12.19
CA THR A 139 6.93 -8.60 -12.91
C THR A 139 7.41 -9.16 -14.26
N ALA A 140 8.46 -8.56 -14.85
CA ALA A 140 9.14 -9.03 -16.06
C ALA A 140 10.12 -10.21 -15.82
N HIS A 141 10.37 -10.61 -14.57
CA HIS A 141 11.21 -11.74 -14.18
C HIS A 141 10.41 -12.89 -13.54
N LYS A 142 9.16 -13.10 -13.99
CA LYS A 142 8.43 -14.37 -13.80
C LYS A 142 9.16 -15.51 -14.51
N LYS A 143 10.28 -15.99 -13.94
CA LYS A 143 10.77 -17.36 -14.12
C LYS A 143 11.78 -17.84 -13.07
N ALA A 144 12.30 -17.00 -12.18
CA ALA A 144 13.37 -17.46 -11.28
C ALA A 144 13.42 -16.74 -9.92
N LYS A 145 12.41 -16.95 -9.07
CA LYS A 145 12.61 -17.33 -7.65
C LYS A 145 11.27 -17.46 -6.94
N LYS A 146 10.94 -18.71 -6.66
CA LYS A 146 9.85 -19.19 -5.84
C LYS A 146 10.30 -19.14 -4.37
N GLU A 147 9.36 -18.84 -3.47
CA GLU A 147 9.30 -19.19 -2.03
C GLU A 147 9.47 -18.08 -0.96
N LYS A 148 8.50 -18.13 -0.01
CA LYS A 148 8.29 -17.41 1.28
C LYS A 148 7.64 -16.02 1.15
N ASN A 149 6.44 -15.70 1.66
CA ASN A 149 5.54 -16.29 2.66
C ASN A 149 4.09 -15.98 2.27
N ASN A 150 3.18 -16.96 2.34
CA ASN A 150 1.73 -16.79 2.06
C ASN A 150 0.89 -17.11 3.30
N SER A 151 1.41 -16.81 4.49
CA SER A 151 0.87 -17.25 5.77
C SER A 151 0.81 -16.13 6.81
N ASP A 152 0.81 -14.87 6.37
CA ASP A 152 0.54 -13.74 7.25
C ASP A 152 -0.96 -13.39 7.19
N PRO A 153 -1.75 -13.68 8.24
CA PRO A 153 -3.16 -13.37 8.28
C PRO A 153 -3.46 -11.88 8.11
N GLU A 154 -2.54 -11.00 8.52
CA GLU A 154 -2.69 -9.55 8.42
C GLU A 154 -2.60 -9.09 6.96
N LEU A 155 -1.69 -9.68 6.19
CA LEU A 155 -1.53 -9.37 4.77
C LEU A 155 -2.77 -9.78 3.97
N LEU A 156 -3.33 -10.97 4.25
CA LEU A 156 -4.55 -11.44 3.60
C LEU A 156 -5.75 -10.53 3.92
N PHE A 157 -5.85 -10.07 5.17
CA PHE A 157 -6.88 -9.13 5.60
C PHE A 157 -6.83 -7.82 4.80
N LEU A 158 -5.65 -7.21 4.68
CA LEU A 158 -5.47 -5.96 3.94
C LEU A 158 -5.75 -6.13 2.44
N GLN A 159 -5.39 -7.27 1.85
CA GLN A 159 -5.66 -7.56 0.44
C GLN A 159 -7.16 -7.65 0.16
N ILE A 160 -7.91 -8.36 1.01
CA ILE A 160 -9.37 -8.48 0.86
C ILE A 160 -10.05 -7.13 1.13
N ARG A 161 -9.57 -6.37 2.13
CA ARG A 161 -10.05 -5.01 2.42
C ARG A 161 -9.92 -4.07 1.23
N SER A 162 -8.77 -4.09 0.57
CA SER A 162 -8.54 -3.27 -0.63
C SER A 162 -9.48 -3.63 -1.77
N ILE A 163 -9.77 -4.93 -1.96
CA ILE A 163 -10.69 -5.39 -3.01
C ILE A 163 -12.11 -4.88 -2.71
N ILE A 164 -12.58 -5.09 -1.49
CA ILE A 164 -13.95 -4.73 -1.10
C ILE A 164 -14.15 -3.22 -1.14
N ASN A 165 -13.24 -2.42 -0.58
CA ASN A 165 -13.36 -0.96 -0.62
C ASN A 165 -13.26 -0.38 -2.02
N SER A 166 -12.48 -1.00 -2.92
CA SER A 166 -12.35 -0.51 -4.29
C SER A 166 -13.56 -0.85 -5.17
N LEU A 167 -14.24 -1.95 -4.86
CA LEU A 167 -15.39 -2.41 -5.63
C LEU A 167 -16.72 -1.93 -5.03
N ASP A 168 -16.69 -1.60 -3.74
CA ASP A 168 -17.79 -1.08 -2.93
C ASP A 168 -19.16 -1.69 -3.29
N PRO A 169 -19.42 -2.94 -2.89
CA PRO A 169 -20.59 -3.67 -3.35
C PRO A 169 -21.92 -3.09 -2.84
N ILE A 170 -21.91 -2.20 -1.84
CA ILE A 170 -23.12 -1.62 -1.26
C ILE A 170 -23.26 -0.12 -1.52
N ASP A 171 -22.16 0.60 -1.84
CA ASP A 171 -22.17 2.05 -2.11
C ASP A 171 -22.94 2.82 -1.02
N LEU A 172 -22.64 2.46 0.24
CA LEU A 172 -23.46 2.83 1.40
C LEU A 172 -23.29 4.31 1.73
N PHE A 173 -22.06 4.84 1.59
CA PHE A 173 -21.75 6.27 1.66
C PHE A 173 -20.51 6.63 0.81
N PRO A 174 -20.57 7.67 -0.05
CA PRO A 174 -19.42 8.11 -0.86
C PRO A 174 -18.25 8.71 -0.04
N GLU A 175 -18.42 8.93 1.26
CA GLU A 175 -17.38 9.41 2.20
C GLU A 175 -17.17 8.45 3.40
N ALA A 176 -17.52 7.16 3.22
CA ALA A 176 -17.31 6.17 4.27
C ALA A 176 -15.81 6.04 4.65
N PRO A 177 -15.51 5.82 5.94
CA PRO A 177 -14.14 5.58 6.36
C PRO A 177 -13.64 4.23 5.81
N SER A 178 -12.34 4.13 5.53
CA SER A 178 -11.76 2.96 4.88
C SER A 178 -11.87 1.63 5.65
N ASP A 179 -12.33 1.64 6.90
CA ASP A 179 -12.56 0.47 7.77
C ASP A 179 -14.03 0.02 7.79
N GLU A 180 -14.88 0.58 6.92
CA GLU A 180 -16.32 0.32 6.85
C GLU A 180 -16.70 -1.16 6.88
N TYR A 181 -15.96 -2.00 6.16
CA TYR A 181 -16.27 -3.42 6.00
C TYR A 181 -15.35 -4.36 6.80
N ASP A 182 -14.55 -3.83 7.73
CA ASP A 182 -13.55 -4.60 8.48
C ASP A 182 -14.15 -5.82 9.23
N PRO A 183 -15.32 -5.74 9.89
CA PRO A 183 -15.96 -6.89 10.51
C PRO A 183 -16.37 -7.99 9.52
N GLU A 184 -16.92 -7.61 8.37
CA GLU A 184 -17.35 -8.49 7.29
C GLU A 184 -16.15 -9.18 6.66
N ILE A 185 -15.06 -8.43 6.43
CA ILE A 185 -13.81 -8.95 5.90
C ILE A 185 -13.24 -10.03 6.81
N ARG A 186 -13.29 -9.84 8.14
CA ARG A 186 -12.86 -10.88 9.10
C ARG A 186 -13.69 -12.15 8.96
N ASP A 187 -15.01 -12.02 8.88
CA ASP A 187 -15.91 -13.16 8.67
C ASP A 187 -15.61 -13.86 7.33
N ILE A 188 -15.35 -13.12 6.25
CA ILE A 188 -14.97 -13.68 4.95
C ILE A 188 -13.69 -14.51 5.07
N ILE A 189 -12.67 -14.00 5.76
CA ILE A 189 -11.40 -14.73 5.94
C ILE A 189 -11.60 -16.07 6.65
N THR A 190 -12.51 -16.12 7.63
CA THR A 190 -12.76 -17.38 8.37
C THR A 190 -13.34 -18.49 7.50
N ILE A 191 -14.14 -18.14 6.48
CA ILE A 191 -14.79 -19.13 5.62
C ILE A 191 -13.93 -19.55 4.43
N LEU A 192 -12.96 -18.72 4.00
CA LEU A 192 -12.15 -18.95 2.79
C LEU A 192 -11.54 -20.36 2.68
N PRO A 193 -11.02 -21.00 3.76
CA PRO A 193 -10.45 -22.34 3.66
C PRO A 193 -11.46 -23.44 3.29
N GLU A 194 -12.76 -23.19 3.48
CA GLU A 194 -13.83 -24.17 3.25
C GLU A 194 -14.48 -24.05 1.88
N ILE A 195 -14.29 -22.91 1.20
CA ILE A 195 -14.96 -22.57 -0.07
C ILE A 195 -14.30 -23.30 -1.24
N LYS A 196 -15.13 -23.90 -2.11
CA LYS A 196 -14.66 -24.72 -3.24
C LYS A 196 -15.00 -24.16 -4.62
N SER A 197 -15.76 -23.07 -4.69
CA SER A 197 -16.10 -22.42 -5.95
C SER A 197 -16.35 -20.92 -5.80
N ILE A 198 -16.19 -20.18 -6.89
CA ILE A 198 -16.53 -18.75 -6.96
C ILE A 198 -18.01 -18.53 -6.62
N SER A 199 -18.91 -19.36 -7.15
CA SER A 199 -20.34 -19.24 -6.89
C SER A 199 -20.69 -19.42 -5.41
N GLU A 200 -20.02 -20.36 -4.73
CA GLU A 200 -20.15 -20.55 -3.29
C GLU A 200 -19.59 -19.34 -2.51
N LEU A 201 -18.45 -18.80 -2.93
CA LEU A 201 -17.86 -17.60 -2.34
C LEU A 201 -18.83 -16.41 -2.45
N THR A 202 -19.40 -16.16 -3.64
CA THR A 202 -20.35 -15.06 -3.88
C THR A 202 -21.55 -15.15 -2.93
N ILE A 203 -22.16 -16.33 -2.81
CA ILE A 203 -23.32 -16.55 -1.92
C ILE A 203 -22.94 -16.29 -0.46
N LYS A 204 -21.75 -16.74 -0.04
CA LYS A 204 -21.29 -16.60 1.34
C LYS A 204 -20.92 -15.17 1.68
N ILE A 205 -20.23 -14.45 0.79
CA ILE A 205 -19.96 -13.01 0.95
C ILE A 205 -21.29 -12.26 1.09
N HIS A 206 -22.23 -12.46 0.16
CA HIS A 206 -23.55 -11.83 0.25
C HIS A 206 -24.24 -12.13 1.59
N SER A 207 -24.23 -13.39 2.03
CA SER A 207 -24.81 -13.77 3.32
C SER A 207 -24.13 -13.13 4.53
N ILE A 208 -22.81 -12.89 4.47
CA ILE A 208 -22.08 -12.17 5.52
C ILE A 208 -22.55 -10.71 5.53
N PHE A 209 -22.61 -10.06 4.39
CA PHE A 209 -23.09 -8.68 4.32
C PHE A 209 -24.56 -8.55 4.76
N VAL A 210 -25.45 -9.52 4.46
CA VAL A 210 -26.83 -9.58 5.01
C VAL A 210 -26.87 -9.76 6.54
N LYS A 211 -25.85 -10.40 7.13
CA LYS A 211 -25.77 -10.57 8.59
C LYS A 211 -25.42 -9.25 9.28
N TRP A 212 -24.56 -8.44 8.67
CA TRP A 212 -24.07 -7.19 9.26
C TRP A 212 -24.92 -5.97 8.90
N PHE A 213 -25.56 -5.97 7.73
CA PHE A 213 -26.39 -4.88 7.23
C PHE A 213 -27.83 -5.34 6.98
N ASP A 214 -28.79 -4.41 7.01
CA ASP A 214 -30.19 -4.73 6.70
C ASP A 214 -30.32 -5.21 5.24
N LYS A 215 -31.13 -6.27 5.02
CA LYS A 215 -31.36 -6.88 3.70
C LYS A 215 -31.84 -5.87 2.64
N LYS A 216 -32.42 -4.75 3.04
CA LYS A 216 -32.86 -3.67 2.13
C LYS A 216 -31.69 -2.86 1.55
N ILE A 217 -30.52 -2.91 2.18
CA ILE A 217 -29.33 -2.11 1.82
C ILE A 217 -28.34 -2.95 0.99
N VAL A 218 -28.18 -4.23 1.33
CA VAL A 218 -27.13 -5.13 0.82
C VAL A 218 -27.19 -5.42 -0.69
N GLY A 219 -28.29 -5.08 -1.37
CA GLY A 219 -28.43 -5.32 -2.80
C GLY A 219 -28.57 -6.80 -3.16
N SER A 220 -28.33 -7.10 -4.44
CA SER A 220 -28.50 -8.41 -5.05
C SER A 220 -27.23 -9.25 -4.95
N ILE A 221 -27.34 -10.59 -5.08
CA ILE A 221 -26.16 -11.47 -5.07
C ILE A 221 -25.20 -11.15 -6.23
N SER A 222 -25.72 -10.69 -7.38
CA SER A 222 -24.89 -10.34 -8.54
C SER A 222 -23.92 -9.18 -8.27
N ASP A 223 -24.23 -8.29 -7.33
CA ASP A 223 -23.37 -7.16 -6.98
C ASP A 223 -22.04 -7.62 -6.32
N TYR A 224 -22.00 -8.86 -5.84
CA TYR A 224 -20.84 -9.46 -5.16
C TYR A 224 -20.01 -10.37 -6.08
N GLU A 225 -20.43 -10.62 -7.32
CA GLU A 225 -19.73 -11.55 -8.22
C GLU A 225 -18.30 -11.10 -8.50
N LYS A 226 -18.10 -9.80 -8.74
CA LYS A 226 -16.78 -9.23 -9.02
C LYS A 226 -15.88 -9.26 -7.78
N VAL A 227 -16.44 -8.98 -6.59
CA VAL A 227 -15.74 -9.08 -5.31
C VAL A 227 -15.28 -10.52 -5.07
N ALA A 228 -16.19 -11.48 -5.23
CA ALA A 228 -15.89 -12.90 -5.07
C ALA A 228 -14.84 -13.38 -6.06
N TYR A 229 -14.89 -12.94 -7.32
CA TYR A 229 -13.90 -13.28 -8.33
C TYR A 229 -12.49 -12.81 -7.94
N GLU A 230 -12.34 -11.54 -7.54
CA GLU A 230 -11.03 -10.98 -7.15
C GLU A 230 -10.47 -11.66 -5.90
N ILE A 231 -11.31 -11.93 -4.88
CA ILE A 231 -10.91 -12.67 -3.67
C ILE A 231 -10.56 -14.12 -4.01
N TRP A 232 -11.29 -14.75 -4.92
CA TRP A 232 -10.99 -16.11 -5.38
C TRP A 232 -9.64 -16.18 -6.10
N CYS A 233 -9.38 -15.27 -7.05
CA CYS A 233 -8.09 -15.18 -7.73
C CYS A 233 -6.94 -14.96 -6.74
N LEU A 234 -7.13 -14.08 -5.75
CA LEU A 234 -6.15 -13.83 -4.70
C LEU A 234 -5.79 -15.10 -3.90
N THR A 235 -6.78 -15.95 -3.62
CA THR A 235 -6.66 -17.08 -2.69
C THR A 235 -6.37 -18.42 -3.38
N HIS A 236 -6.73 -18.56 -4.66
CA HIS A 236 -6.71 -19.83 -5.41
C HIS A 236 -5.76 -19.85 -6.63
N GLU A 237 -4.94 -18.82 -6.87
CA GLU A 237 -3.89 -18.80 -7.92
C GLU A 237 -2.79 -19.91 -7.77
N LYS A 238 -2.96 -20.91 -6.88
CA LYS A 238 -1.99 -21.96 -6.57
C LYS A 238 -2.42 -23.41 -6.84
N MET A 239 -3.54 -23.69 -7.51
CA MET A 239 -3.96 -25.08 -7.75
C MET A 239 -4.07 -25.53 -9.22
N GLU A 240 -3.22 -25.03 -10.12
CA GLU A 240 -2.99 -25.72 -11.41
C GLU A 240 -1.49 -25.86 -11.70
N SER A 241 -0.87 -26.80 -11.01
CA SER A 241 0.19 -27.61 -11.59
C SER A 241 -0.09 -29.08 -11.30
N VAL A 242 -1.12 -29.61 -11.95
CA VAL A 242 -1.31 -31.06 -12.11
C VAL A 242 -1.56 -31.29 -13.60
N TYR A 243 -0.47 -31.58 -14.32
CA TYR A 243 -0.23 -32.78 -15.12
C TYR A 243 1.03 -32.59 -15.96
#